data_AF-A0A5A7P1H1-F1
#
_entry.id   AF-A0A5A7P1H1-F1
#
_cell.length_a   1.000
_cell.length_b   1.000
_cell.length_c   1.000
_cell.angle_alpha   90.00
_cell.angle_beta   90.00
_cell.angle_gamma   90.00
#
_symmetry.space_group_name_H-M   'P 1'
#
loop_
_entity.id
_entity.type
_entity.pdbx_description
1 polymer ?
#
loop_
_entity_poly.entity_id
_entity_poly.type
_entity_poly.pdbx_seq_one_letter_code
_entity_poly.pdbx_strand_id
1 'polypeptide(L)'
;MNAEEKSTNVSKFVHNLKEAYGTGTSTLGMIYNATGGNLSFVLSNTWEGDTWRSPYPQVIQNGQWAGFLHVRGRLMGPSKEAIVYRGQNNAAANRDWMLCWNTTRMNSQNNVSIRTAGSFGSANWNTVDNNMDRNTNNFSTTMNGGFASVSIGAGSSPEFVGIMSLPGVAARALAIAHDISEIFPSLDSKYDELDGKDGGEEQDSATAADDDDAASKAAE
;
A
#
# COMPACT_ATOMS: atom_id res chain seq x y z
N MET A 1 12.61 4.87 -23.72
CA MET A 1 12.05 4.13 -22.56
C MET A 1 10.65 4.66 -22.31
N ASN A 2 9.65 3.90 -22.75
CA ASN A 2 8.24 4.29 -22.67
C ASN A 2 7.70 4.05 -21.25
N ALA A 3 6.55 4.63 -20.91
CA ALA A 3 5.96 4.50 -19.58
C ALA A 3 5.65 3.05 -19.19
N GLU A 4 5.36 2.19 -20.17
CA GLU A 4 5.05 0.75 -20.03
C GLU A 4 6.23 -0.09 -19.53
N GLU A 5 7.44 0.19 -20.00
CA GLU A 5 8.64 -0.53 -19.55
C GLU A 5 8.96 -0.18 -18.09
N LYS A 6 8.73 1.08 -17.72
CA LYS A 6 8.91 1.57 -16.35
C LYS A 6 7.85 1.03 -15.39
N SER A 7 6.60 0.90 -15.84
CA SER A 7 5.55 0.29 -15.02
C SER A 7 5.82 -1.21 -14.79
N THR A 8 6.32 -1.92 -15.80
CA THR A 8 6.75 -3.32 -15.64
C THR A 8 7.85 -3.47 -14.56
N ASN A 9 8.82 -2.55 -14.55
CA ASN A 9 9.91 -2.58 -13.57
C ASN A 9 9.42 -2.27 -12.15
N VAL A 10 8.53 -1.29 -11.97
CA VAL A 10 7.99 -0.98 -10.64
C VAL A 10 7.10 -2.12 -10.11
N SER A 11 6.31 -2.76 -10.99
CA SER A 11 5.50 -3.94 -10.65
C SER A 11 6.37 -5.07 -10.10
N LYS A 12 7.42 -5.44 -10.86
CA LYS A 12 8.38 -6.46 -10.43
C LYS A 12 9.03 -6.10 -9.09
N PHE A 13 9.40 -4.84 -8.91
CA PHE A 13 9.99 -4.37 -7.66
C PHE A 13 9.06 -4.56 -6.45
N VAL A 14 7.80 -4.12 -6.53
CA VAL A 14 6.87 -4.24 -5.39
C VAL A 14 6.48 -5.69 -5.12
N HIS A 15 6.38 -6.53 -6.15
CA HIS A 15 6.15 -7.97 -5.98
C HIS A 15 7.34 -8.67 -5.34
N ASN A 16 8.58 -8.34 -5.72
CA ASN A 16 9.77 -8.89 -5.07
C ASN A 16 9.83 -8.49 -3.59
N LEU A 17 9.42 -7.26 -3.24
CA LEU A 17 9.27 -6.85 -1.84
C LEU A 17 8.23 -7.72 -1.13
N LYS A 18 7.05 -7.91 -1.73
CA LYS A 18 5.98 -8.71 -1.14
C LYS A 18 6.39 -10.17 -0.93
N GLU A 19 7.02 -10.79 -1.93
CA GLU A 19 7.52 -12.17 -1.84
C GLU A 19 8.55 -12.31 -0.72
N ALA A 20 9.44 -11.35 -0.57
CA ALA A 20 10.44 -11.36 0.50
C ALA A 20 9.85 -11.05 1.89
N TYR A 21 8.71 -10.38 1.97
CA TYR A 21 7.96 -10.14 3.22
C TYR A 21 7.20 -11.40 3.66
N GLY A 22 6.63 -12.14 2.72
CA GLY A 22 5.86 -13.35 3.00
C GLY A 22 4.43 -13.05 3.45
N THR A 23 3.94 -13.81 4.43
CA THR A 23 2.53 -13.79 4.85
C THR A 23 2.17 -12.56 5.69
N GLY A 24 1.16 -11.81 5.25
CA GLY A 24 0.53 -10.76 6.04
C GLY A 24 0.03 -9.59 5.21
N THR A 25 -1.03 -8.93 5.72
CA THR A 25 -1.69 -7.81 5.04
C THR A 25 -0.66 -6.75 4.64
N SER A 26 -0.71 -6.33 3.38
CA SER A 26 0.19 -5.33 2.84
C SER A 26 -0.45 -4.54 1.69
N THR A 27 0.20 -3.46 1.27
CA THR A 27 -0.20 -2.68 0.11
C THR A 27 1.02 -2.53 -0.79
N LEU A 28 0.92 -3.05 -2.01
CA LEU A 28 1.96 -2.94 -3.02
C LEU A 28 1.77 -1.61 -3.75
N GLY A 29 2.45 -0.57 -3.28
CA GLY A 29 2.21 0.80 -3.72
C GLY A 29 3.05 1.20 -4.93
N MET A 30 2.39 1.73 -5.95
CA MET A 30 3.00 2.20 -7.20
C MET A 30 2.47 3.59 -7.54
N ILE A 31 3.37 4.52 -7.82
CA ILE A 31 3.04 5.93 -8.02
C ILE A 31 3.61 6.39 -9.34
N TYR A 32 2.78 7.01 -10.18
CA TYR A 32 3.19 7.64 -11.42
C TYR A 32 3.09 9.17 -11.35
N ASN A 33 4.16 9.85 -11.75
CA ASN A 33 4.19 11.29 -11.84
C ASN A 33 4.00 11.76 -13.29
N ALA A 34 2.85 12.38 -13.58
CA ALA A 34 2.51 13.02 -14.84
C ALA A 34 2.25 14.53 -14.67
N THR A 35 2.94 15.19 -13.73
CA THR A 35 2.72 16.61 -13.43
C THR A 35 3.51 17.56 -14.33
N GLY A 36 4.46 17.05 -15.12
CA GLY A 36 5.39 17.87 -15.91
C GLY A 36 6.64 18.31 -15.14
N GLY A 37 6.68 18.11 -13.81
CA GLY A 37 7.82 18.46 -12.95
C GLY A 37 8.15 17.36 -11.92
N ASN A 38 9.09 17.62 -11.03
CA ASN A 38 9.43 16.69 -9.95
C ASN A 38 8.39 16.76 -8.84
N LEU A 39 8.11 15.61 -8.23
CA LEU A 39 7.36 15.49 -6.99
C LEU A 39 8.33 15.11 -5.87
N SER A 40 8.32 15.86 -4.78
CA SER A 40 9.14 15.59 -3.59
C SER A 40 8.26 15.12 -2.45
N PHE A 41 8.68 14.07 -1.74
CA PHE A 41 8.01 13.63 -0.53
C PHE A 41 8.02 14.75 0.53
N VAL A 42 6.90 14.93 1.24
CA VAL A 42 6.73 15.96 2.27
C VAL A 42 6.59 15.34 3.65
N LEU A 43 5.60 14.46 3.80
CA LEU A 43 5.26 13.81 5.05
C LEU A 43 4.41 12.59 4.78
N SER A 44 4.22 11.79 5.82
CA SER A 44 3.21 10.75 5.87
C SER A 44 2.48 10.76 7.21
N ASN A 45 1.34 10.07 7.26
CA ASN A 45 0.57 9.83 8.45
C ASN A 45 0.14 8.36 8.48
N THR A 46 0.80 7.59 9.33
CA THR A 46 0.52 6.17 9.54
C THR A 46 -0.56 6.01 10.59
N TRP A 47 -1.68 5.37 10.22
CA TRP A 47 -2.71 4.96 11.17
C TRP A 47 -2.44 3.55 11.71
N GLU A 48 -1.93 2.67 10.85
CA GLU A 48 -1.61 1.27 11.19
C GLU A 48 -0.61 0.73 10.17
N GLY A 49 0.48 0.10 10.62
CA GLY A 49 1.50 -0.47 9.75
C GLY A 49 2.81 0.31 9.70
N ASP A 50 3.67 -0.07 8.77
CA ASP A 50 4.90 0.66 8.43
C ASP A 50 5.38 0.26 7.02
N THR A 51 6.28 1.07 6.45
CA THR A 51 7.05 0.71 5.27
C THR A 51 7.98 -0.47 5.53
N TRP A 52 8.18 -1.33 4.51
CA TRP A 52 9.02 -2.51 4.63
C TRP A 52 10.21 -2.47 3.66
N ARG A 53 11.43 -2.51 4.21
CA ARG A 53 12.75 -2.50 3.55
C ARG A 53 13.09 -1.30 2.64
N SER A 54 12.09 -0.61 2.10
CA SER A 54 12.29 0.59 1.27
C SER A 54 11.45 1.73 1.84
N PRO A 55 12.05 2.89 2.14
CA PRO A 55 11.28 4.07 2.52
C PRO A 55 10.46 4.58 1.33
N TYR A 56 9.56 5.53 1.60
CA TYR A 56 8.88 6.25 0.52
C TYR A 56 9.88 6.96 -0.41
N PRO A 57 9.68 6.88 -1.73
CA PRO A 57 10.50 7.59 -2.71
C PRO A 57 10.59 9.09 -2.39
N GLN A 58 11.78 9.61 -2.11
CA GLN A 58 11.93 11.01 -1.72
C GLN A 58 11.68 11.99 -2.88
N VAL A 59 11.96 11.56 -4.11
CA VAL A 59 11.70 12.33 -5.34
C VAL A 59 11.20 11.39 -6.42
N ILE A 60 10.12 11.76 -7.10
CA ILE A 60 9.57 11.09 -8.28
C ILE A 60 9.67 12.07 -9.44
N GLN A 61 10.51 11.78 -10.44
CA GLN A 61 10.66 12.65 -11.61
C GLN A 61 9.44 12.53 -12.54
N ASN A 62 9.19 13.56 -13.34
CA ASN A 62 8.13 13.52 -14.35
C ASN A 62 8.32 12.33 -15.31
N GLY A 63 7.22 11.64 -15.61
CA GLY A 63 7.20 10.45 -16.47
C GLY A 63 7.88 9.22 -15.86
N GLN A 64 8.07 9.19 -14.54
CA GLN A 64 8.61 8.03 -13.82
C GLN A 64 7.57 7.40 -12.91
N TRP A 65 7.77 6.09 -12.69
CA TRP A 65 7.09 5.31 -11.67
C TRP A 65 7.98 5.15 -10.44
N ALA A 66 7.36 5.07 -9.27
CA ALA A 66 8.04 4.76 -8.02
C ALA A 66 7.24 3.73 -7.23
N GLY A 67 7.93 2.85 -6.51
CA GLY A 67 7.32 1.71 -5.81
C GLY A 67 7.65 1.70 -4.32
N PHE A 68 6.77 1.12 -3.52
CA PHE A 68 6.98 0.86 -2.10
C PHE A 68 6.13 -0.34 -1.63
N LEU A 69 6.47 -0.90 -0.48
CA LEU A 69 5.63 -1.87 0.23
C LEU A 69 5.31 -1.32 1.62
N HIS A 70 4.03 -1.27 1.95
CA HIS A 70 3.56 -0.93 3.29
C HIS A 70 2.85 -2.15 3.89
N VAL A 71 3.17 -2.52 5.13
CA VAL A 71 2.74 -3.78 5.75
C VAL A 71 2.03 -3.52 7.08
N ARG A 72 1.18 -4.47 7.50
CA ARG A 72 0.52 -4.44 8.81
C ARG A 72 1.52 -4.35 9.97
N GLY A 73 1.13 -3.64 11.04
CA GLY A 73 1.96 -3.51 12.25
C GLY A 73 1.74 -4.63 13.27
N ARG A 74 0.60 -5.32 13.18
CA ARG A 74 0.20 -6.41 14.10
C ARG A 74 -0.41 -7.58 13.32
N LEU A 75 -0.55 -8.75 13.96
CA LEU A 75 -0.94 -10.02 13.31
C LEU A 75 -2.18 -9.90 12.41
N MET A 76 -3.24 -9.25 12.91
CA MET A 76 -4.52 -9.04 12.23
C MET A 76 -4.76 -7.56 11.86
N GLY A 77 -3.69 -6.77 11.71
CA GLY A 77 -3.77 -5.35 11.41
C GLY A 77 -4.00 -5.04 9.92
N PRO A 78 -4.63 -3.90 9.58
CA PRO A 78 -4.61 -3.37 8.22
C PRO A 78 -3.23 -2.80 7.82
N SER A 79 -3.07 -2.53 6.52
CA SER A 79 -2.06 -1.60 6.01
C SER A 79 -2.77 -0.28 5.75
N LYS A 80 -2.53 0.75 6.58
CA LYS A 80 -3.33 1.99 6.58
C LYS A 80 -2.47 3.23 6.79
N GLU A 81 -2.24 3.99 5.72
CA GLU A 81 -1.41 5.19 5.74
C GLU A 81 -1.82 6.21 4.68
N ALA A 82 -1.43 7.47 4.89
CA ALA A 82 -1.43 8.54 3.91
C ALA A 82 -0.01 9.07 3.66
N ILE A 83 0.32 9.35 2.40
CA ILE A 83 1.57 9.99 1.98
C ILE A 83 1.27 11.27 1.21
N VAL A 84 2.15 12.27 1.35
CA VAL A 84 2.00 13.58 0.70
C VAL A 84 3.24 13.90 -0.13
N TYR A 85 3.02 14.23 -1.40
CA TYR A 85 4.05 14.72 -2.32
C TYR A 85 3.79 16.16 -2.74
N ARG A 86 4.84 16.96 -2.89
CA ARG A 86 4.78 18.35 -3.36
C ARG A 86 5.39 18.49 -4.74
N GLY A 87 4.72 19.22 -5.61
CA GLY A 87 5.21 19.66 -6.91
C GLY A 87 4.65 21.03 -7.28
N GLN A 88 4.74 21.40 -8.55
CA GLN A 88 4.21 22.66 -9.07
C GLN A 88 3.08 22.40 -10.06
N ASN A 89 2.09 23.29 -10.08
CA ASN A 89 1.04 23.30 -11.10
C ASN A 89 1.44 24.17 -12.31
N ASN A 90 0.53 24.27 -13.31
CA ASN A 90 0.74 25.09 -14.51
C ASN A 90 0.99 26.59 -14.23
N ALA A 91 0.65 27.08 -13.04
CA ALA A 91 0.91 28.47 -12.63
C ALA A 91 2.21 28.60 -11.80
N ALA A 92 3.09 27.58 -11.84
CA ALA A 92 4.31 27.47 -11.03
C ALA A 92 4.07 27.52 -9.50
N ALA A 93 2.82 27.37 -9.06
CA ALA A 93 2.48 27.41 -7.66
C ALA A 93 2.62 26.02 -7.03
N ASN A 94 3.23 25.95 -5.84
CA ASN A 94 3.39 24.70 -5.12
C ASN A 94 2.02 24.07 -4.80
N ARG A 95 1.89 22.78 -5.06
CA ARG A 95 0.73 21.96 -4.74
C ARG A 95 1.19 20.68 -4.10
N ASP A 96 0.38 20.21 -3.15
CA ASP A 96 0.59 18.96 -2.46
C ASP A 96 -0.46 17.97 -2.95
N TRP A 97 -0.07 16.73 -3.19
CA TRP A 97 -0.92 15.60 -3.54
C TRP A 97 -0.85 14.59 -2.41
N MET A 98 -1.96 14.40 -1.72
CA MET A 98 -2.10 13.33 -0.73
C MET A 98 -2.68 12.09 -1.41
N LEU A 99 -2.08 10.93 -1.13
CA LEU A 99 -2.59 9.62 -1.49
C LEU A 99 -2.76 8.84 -0.17
N CYS A 100 -3.90 8.21 0.06
CA CYS A 100 -4.09 7.36 1.23
C CYS A 100 -4.79 6.06 0.87
N TRP A 101 -4.54 5.03 1.67
CA TRP A 101 -5.08 3.70 1.49
C TRP A 101 -5.46 3.05 2.83
N ASN A 102 -6.38 2.10 2.77
CA ASN A 102 -6.69 1.16 3.84
C ASN A 102 -6.86 -0.23 3.20
N THR A 103 -5.83 -1.08 3.33
CA THR A 103 -5.93 -2.49 2.98
C THR A 103 -6.27 -3.30 4.22
N THR A 104 -7.37 -4.05 4.17
CA THR A 104 -7.71 -5.00 5.24
C THR A 104 -7.72 -6.43 4.72
N ARG A 105 -7.49 -7.39 5.61
CA ARG A 105 -7.32 -8.81 5.24
C ARG A 105 -8.55 -9.45 4.59
N MET A 106 -9.77 -9.00 4.96
CA MET A 106 -11.02 -9.68 4.60
C MET A 106 -12.00 -8.82 3.80
N ASN A 107 -11.63 -7.60 3.37
CA ASN A 107 -12.55 -6.76 2.63
C ASN A 107 -12.44 -6.99 1.12
N SER A 108 -13.61 -7.04 0.48
CA SER A 108 -13.77 -6.96 -0.97
C SER A 108 -13.49 -5.56 -1.52
N GLN A 109 -13.36 -4.57 -0.63
CA GLN A 109 -13.15 -3.18 -0.99
C GLN A 109 -12.11 -2.53 -0.09
N ASN A 110 -11.15 -1.86 -0.73
CA ASN A 110 -10.14 -1.08 -0.06
C ASN A 110 -10.41 0.40 -0.33
N ASN A 111 -10.07 1.24 0.64
CA ASN A 111 -10.47 2.63 0.64
C ASN A 111 -9.32 3.52 0.18
N VAL A 112 -9.60 4.53 -0.66
CA VAL A 112 -8.60 5.49 -1.12
C VAL A 112 -9.13 6.92 -1.11
N SER A 113 -8.28 7.91 -0.81
CA SER A 113 -8.66 9.34 -0.88
C SER A 113 -7.52 10.20 -1.37
N ILE A 114 -7.87 11.37 -1.93
CA ILE A 114 -6.93 12.36 -2.46
C ILE A 114 -7.31 13.75 -1.94
N ARG A 115 -6.30 14.56 -1.61
CA ARG A 115 -6.46 16.01 -1.43
C ARG A 115 -5.35 16.75 -2.17
N THR A 116 -5.72 17.83 -2.86
CA THR A 116 -4.78 18.73 -3.54
C THR A 116 -4.89 20.17 -3.04
N ALA A 117 -4.42 20.44 -1.81
CA ALA A 117 -4.43 21.81 -1.26
C ALA A 117 -3.49 22.00 -0.05
N GLY A 118 -2.46 22.85 -0.20
CA GLY A 118 -1.77 23.52 0.90
C GLY A 118 -1.03 22.61 1.89
N SER A 119 -0.28 23.24 2.81
CA SER A 119 0.52 22.57 3.82
C SER A 119 -0.30 21.57 4.64
N PHE A 120 -0.07 20.28 4.45
CA PHE A 120 -0.64 19.20 5.28
C PHE A 120 -0.09 19.18 6.73
N GLY A 121 0.77 20.13 7.11
CA GLY A 121 1.31 20.24 8.47
C GLY A 121 0.27 20.49 9.57
N SER A 122 -0.96 20.86 9.22
CA SER A 122 -2.10 21.00 10.15
C SER A 122 -3.33 20.20 9.71
N ALA A 123 -3.15 19.18 8.88
CA ALA A 123 -4.26 18.34 8.41
C ALA A 123 -4.94 17.65 9.59
N ASN A 124 -6.28 17.66 9.60
CA ASN A 124 -7.05 16.84 10.54
C ASN A 124 -7.09 15.40 10.01
N TRP A 125 -6.13 14.59 10.43
CA TRP A 125 -5.98 13.20 9.99
C TRP A 125 -7.18 12.31 10.32
N ASN A 126 -7.92 12.59 11.40
CA ASN A 126 -9.17 11.88 11.69
C ASN A 126 -10.25 12.16 10.64
N THR A 127 -10.29 13.40 10.12
CA THR A 127 -11.20 13.74 9.01
C THR A 127 -10.76 13.09 7.71
N VAL A 128 -9.45 12.98 7.45
CA VAL A 128 -8.94 12.24 6.28
C VAL A 128 -9.35 10.77 6.39
N ASP A 129 -9.17 10.17 7.57
CA ASP A 129 -9.48 8.78 7.83
C ASP A 129 -10.97 8.46 7.61
N ASN A 130 -11.84 9.25 8.26
CA ASN A 130 -13.30 9.12 8.11
C ASN A 130 -13.79 9.30 6.66
N ASN A 131 -13.09 10.10 5.85
CA ASN A 131 -13.44 10.28 4.44
C ASN A 131 -12.91 9.12 3.60
N MET A 132 -11.71 8.61 3.91
CA MET A 132 -11.15 7.42 3.26
C MET A 132 -12.10 6.25 3.45
N ASP A 133 -12.51 5.93 4.68
CA ASP A 133 -13.40 4.79 4.98
C ASP A 133 -14.78 4.87 4.27
N ARG A 134 -15.14 6.00 3.66
CA ARG A 134 -16.36 6.19 2.85
C ARG A 134 -16.15 6.02 1.34
N ASN A 135 -14.90 6.03 0.87
CA ASN A 135 -14.55 5.87 -0.54
C ASN A 135 -14.34 4.41 -0.89
N THR A 136 -14.58 4.00 -2.13
CA THR A 136 -14.32 2.63 -2.59
C THR A 136 -12.99 2.55 -3.35
N ASN A 137 -12.73 1.40 -3.98
CA ASN A 137 -11.48 1.00 -4.64
C ASN A 137 -10.87 2.01 -5.63
N ASN A 138 -11.64 2.99 -6.09
CA ASN A 138 -11.17 4.00 -7.04
C ASN A 138 -11.65 5.38 -6.60
N PHE A 139 -10.74 6.36 -6.62
CA PHE A 139 -11.07 7.75 -6.35
C PHE A 139 -10.24 8.66 -7.24
N SER A 140 -10.85 9.70 -7.80
CA SER A 140 -10.11 10.75 -8.50
C SER A 140 -10.65 12.12 -8.11
N THR A 141 -9.78 13.13 -8.16
CA THR A 141 -10.19 14.50 -7.86
C THR A 141 -9.35 15.51 -8.63
N THR A 142 -9.98 16.66 -8.90
CA THR A 142 -9.33 17.85 -9.43
C THR A 142 -9.55 18.99 -8.46
N MET A 143 -8.47 19.56 -7.93
CA MET A 143 -8.57 20.71 -7.02
C MET A 143 -7.30 21.57 -7.09
N ASN A 144 -7.49 22.89 -7.07
CA ASN A 144 -6.42 23.91 -7.09
C ASN A 144 -5.38 23.77 -8.21
N GLY A 145 -5.78 23.23 -9.37
CA GLY A 145 -4.88 23.04 -10.51
C GLY A 145 -4.01 21.78 -10.44
N GLY A 146 -4.28 20.86 -9.51
CA GLY A 146 -3.78 19.49 -9.52
C GLY A 146 -4.88 18.50 -9.86
N PHE A 147 -4.50 17.37 -10.46
CA PHE A 147 -5.32 16.19 -10.65
C PHE A 147 -4.64 15.01 -9.96
N ALA A 148 -5.41 14.13 -9.35
CA ALA A 148 -4.91 12.80 -9.02
C ALA A 148 -6.00 11.74 -9.15
N SER A 149 -5.55 10.50 -9.33
CA SER A 149 -6.36 9.30 -9.38
C SER A 149 -5.67 8.22 -8.55
N VAL A 150 -6.44 7.46 -7.80
CA VAL A 150 -5.98 6.32 -7.01
C VAL A 150 -6.90 5.13 -7.25
N SER A 151 -6.28 3.96 -7.34
CA SER A 151 -6.94 2.68 -7.55
C SER A 151 -6.29 1.64 -6.65
N ILE A 152 -7.08 0.76 -6.05
CA ILE A 152 -6.60 -0.35 -5.22
C ILE A 152 -7.43 -1.61 -5.50
N GLY A 153 -6.77 -2.75 -5.66
CA GLY A 153 -7.46 -4.03 -5.80
C GLY A 153 -8.05 -4.54 -4.48
N ALA A 154 -8.72 -5.68 -4.55
CA ALA A 154 -9.26 -6.42 -3.41
C ALA A 154 -8.26 -7.41 -2.80
N GLY A 155 -8.57 -7.93 -1.62
CA GLY A 155 -7.75 -8.93 -0.93
C GLY A 155 -6.72 -8.33 0.03
N SER A 156 -5.89 -9.22 0.61
CA SER A 156 -5.00 -8.88 1.73
C SER A 156 -3.69 -8.19 1.32
N SER A 157 -3.24 -8.40 0.09
CA SER A 157 -2.03 -7.77 -0.47
C SER A 157 -2.24 -7.28 -1.91
N PRO A 158 -3.18 -6.35 -2.12
CA PRO A 158 -3.49 -5.79 -3.43
C PRO A 158 -2.41 -4.82 -3.88
N GLU A 159 -2.42 -4.57 -5.17
CA GLU A 159 -1.74 -3.42 -5.77
C GLU A 159 -2.53 -2.14 -5.54
N PHE A 160 -1.79 -1.08 -5.22
CA PHE A 160 -2.29 0.29 -5.10
C PHE A 160 -1.58 1.15 -6.14
N VAL A 161 -2.33 1.81 -7.01
CA VAL A 161 -1.80 2.70 -8.05
C VAL A 161 -2.27 4.13 -7.79
N GLY A 162 -1.32 5.06 -7.65
CA GLY A 162 -1.58 6.49 -7.59
C GLY A 162 -1.00 7.22 -8.80
N ILE A 163 -1.83 7.99 -9.50
CA ILE A 163 -1.42 8.86 -10.61
C ILE A 163 -1.61 10.31 -10.18
N MET A 164 -0.54 11.10 -10.29
CA MET A 164 -0.58 12.54 -10.05
C MET A 164 -0.35 13.28 -11.35
N SER A 165 -1.20 14.24 -11.67
CA SER A 165 -1.13 15.02 -12.89
C SER A 165 -1.69 16.43 -12.72
N LEU A 166 -1.87 17.14 -13.82
CA LEU A 166 -2.50 18.46 -13.88
C LEU A 166 -3.77 18.38 -14.74
N PRO A 167 -4.80 19.22 -14.50
CA PRO A 167 -6.09 19.11 -15.18
C PRO A 167 -6.01 19.13 -16.73
N GLY A 168 -5.08 19.91 -17.29
CA GLY A 168 -4.90 20.02 -18.75
C GLY A 168 -4.22 18.81 -19.42
N VAL A 169 -3.63 17.91 -18.63
CA VAL A 169 -3.02 16.65 -19.11
C VAL A 169 -3.69 15.42 -18.48
N ALA A 170 -4.74 15.62 -17.68
CA ALA A 170 -5.47 14.58 -16.99
C ALA A 170 -6.02 13.53 -17.96
N ALA A 171 -6.53 13.91 -19.13
CA ALA A 171 -7.00 12.93 -20.12
C ALA A 171 -5.88 12.00 -20.65
N ARG A 172 -4.65 12.50 -20.80
CA ARG A 172 -3.49 11.67 -21.18
C ARG A 172 -2.98 10.83 -20.02
N ALA A 173 -2.95 11.40 -18.82
CA ALA A 173 -2.61 10.66 -17.61
C ALA A 173 -3.66 9.59 -17.30
N LEU A 174 -4.93 9.86 -17.60
CA LEU A 174 -6.06 8.94 -17.49
C LEU A 174 -6.06 7.92 -18.62
N ALA A 175 -5.53 8.20 -19.81
CA ALA A 175 -5.31 7.16 -20.81
C ALA A 175 -4.26 6.16 -20.30
N ILE A 176 -3.14 6.66 -19.76
CA ILE A 176 -2.13 5.83 -19.08
C ILE A 176 -2.75 5.09 -17.88
N ALA A 177 -3.70 5.72 -17.18
CA ALA A 177 -4.46 5.11 -16.08
C ALA A 177 -5.48 4.06 -16.56
N HIS A 178 -6.13 4.31 -17.68
CA HIS A 178 -7.16 3.45 -18.26
C HIS A 178 -6.52 2.17 -18.79
N ASP A 179 -5.30 2.29 -19.30
CA ASP A 179 -4.45 1.17 -19.68
C ASP A 179 -3.75 0.53 -18.47
N ILE A 180 -4.04 0.94 -17.23
CA ILE A 180 -3.61 0.19 -16.02
C ILE A 180 -4.10 -1.25 -16.11
N SER A 181 -5.27 -1.53 -16.68
CA SER A 181 -5.73 -2.91 -16.86
C SER A 181 -4.91 -3.69 -17.91
N GLU A 182 -4.23 -3.01 -18.83
CA GLU A 182 -3.28 -3.63 -19.77
C GLU A 182 -1.90 -3.82 -19.13
N ILE A 183 -1.48 -2.86 -18.28
CA ILE A 183 -0.19 -2.86 -17.58
C ILE A 183 -0.21 -3.81 -16.36
N PHE A 184 -1.33 -3.81 -15.64
CA PHE A 184 -1.63 -4.54 -14.41
C PHE A 184 -2.96 -5.28 -14.61
N PRO A 185 -2.93 -6.49 -15.18
CA PRO A 185 -4.15 -7.23 -15.57
C PRO A 185 -5.09 -7.55 -14.41
N SER A 186 -4.61 -7.49 -13.17
CA SER A 186 -5.43 -7.39 -11.98
C SER A 186 -4.67 -6.64 -10.90
N LEU A 187 -5.35 -5.70 -10.24
CA LEU A 187 -4.82 -5.06 -9.03
C LEU A 187 -5.11 -5.90 -7.77
N ASP A 188 -5.96 -6.92 -7.89
CA ASP A 188 -6.35 -7.75 -6.76
C ASP A 188 -5.15 -8.55 -6.24
N SER A 189 -5.17 -8.84 -4.94
CA SER A 189 -4.18 -9.70 -4.32
C SER A 189 -4.15 -11.05 -5.03
N LYS A 190 -3.01 -11.39 -5.63
CA LYS A 190 -2.68 -12.76 -6.04
C LYS A 190 -2.16 -13.62 -4.88
N TYR A 191 -2.02 -13.02 -3.70
CA TYR A 191 -1.55 -13.67 -2.48
C TYR A 191 -2.76 -14.06 -1.64
N ASP A 192 -3.05 -15.36 -1.59
CA ASP A 192 -4.02 -15.90 -0.65
C ASP A 192 -3.36 -16.01 0.72
N GLU A 193 -3.66 -15.03 1.57
CA GLU A 193 -3.23 -15.03 2.97
C GLU A 193 -4.34 -15.58 3.86
N LEU A 194 -4.88 -16.73 3.51
CA LEU A 194 -5.46 -17.59 4.53
C LEU A 194 -4.27 -18.14 5.31
N ASP A 195 -4.28 -18.03 6.64
CA ASP A 195 -3.21 -18.60 7.44
C ASP A 195 -3.14 -20.07 7.04
N GLY A 196 -2.04 -20.45 6.37
CA GLY A 196 -1.82 -21.80 5.93
C GLY A 196 -1.92 -22.70 7.16
N LYS A 197 -2.82 -23.67 7.07
CA LYS A 197 -2.65 -24.96 7.73
C LYS A 197 -1.35 -25.58 7.20
N ASP A 198 -0.20 -25.12 7.65
CA ASP A 198 0.98 -25.98 7.78
C ASP A 198 0.85 -26.60 9.17
N GLY A 199 0.56 -27.89 9.32
CA GLY A 199 1.29 -28.95 8.64
C GLY A 199 2.55 -29.32 9.43
N GLY A 200 2.42 -29.41 10.76
CA GLY A 200 3.33 -30.15 11.63
C GLY A 200 2.53 -31.24 12.33
N GLU A 201 2.29 -32.35 11.62
CA GLU A 201 1.95 -33.61 12.25
C GLU A 201 3.15 -34.03 13.10
N GLU A 202 3.02 -33.95 14.43
CA GLU A 202 3.90 -34.65 15.35
C GLU A 202 3.12 -35.88 15.87
N GLN A 203 3.16 -36.95 15.07
CA GLN A 203 2.99 -38.36 15.47
C GLN A 203 4.18 -39.08 14.82
N ASP A 204 4.95 -39.96 15.45
CA ASP A 204 4.77 -40.88 16.58
C ASP A 204 6.24 -41.25 17.00
N SER A 205 6.60 -41.74 18.18
CA SER A 205 6.05 -42.92 18.83
C SER A 205 6.52 -43.07 20.29
N ALA A 206 5.54 -43.37 21.13
CA ALA A 206 5.54 -44.27 22.30
C ALA A 206 6.86 -44.74 22.95
N THR A 207 6.87 -44.65 24.29
CA THR A 207 6.85 -45.84 25.17
C THR A 207 6.18 -45.49 26.49
N ALA A 208 5.04 -46.14 26.76
CA ALA A 208 4.47 -46.27 28.09
C ALA A 208 5.14 -47.45 28.80
N ALA A 209 5.48 -47.27 30.07
CA ALA A 209 5.61 -48.35 31.04
C ALA A 209 5.18 -47.78 32.40
N ASP A 210 4.08 -48.35 32.91
CA ASP A 210 3.51 -48.12 34.22
C ASP A 210 4.35 -48.74 35.35
N ASP A 211 4.11 -48.19 36.54
CA ASP A 211 4.08 -48.80 37.87
C ASP A 211 5.35 -49.33 38.57
N ASP A 212 5.57 -48.70 39.73
CA ASP A 212 5.60 -49.29 41.08
C ASP A 212 6.91 -49.27 41.91
N ASP A 213 6.70 -48.76 43.12
CA ASP A 213 7.28 -49.10 44.42
C ASP A 213 8.72 -48.63 44.79
N ALA A 214 8.79 -47.75 45.81
CA ALA A 214 9.40 -48.09 47.10
C ALA A 214 9.41 -46.90 48.09
N ALA A 215 8.97 -47.19 49.30
CA ALA A 215 8.78 -46.32 50.45
C ALA A 215 10.06 -45.89 51.22
N SER A 216 9.84 -44.95 52.14
CA SER A 216 10.66 -44.58 53.33
C SER A 216 11.87 -43.64 53.08
N LYS A 217 12.23 -42.62 53.87
CA LYS A 217 12.15 -42.32 55.33
C LYS A 217 12.20 -40.78 55.51
N ALA A 218 11.35 -40.18 56.33
CA ALA A 218 11.51 -39.86 57.76
C ALA A 218 11.99 -38.42 58.01
N ALA A 219 11.18 -37.72 58.79
CA ALA A 219 11.47 -36.46 59.43
C ALA A 219 12.48 -36.64 60.57
N GLU A 220 13.32 -35.62 60.77
CA GLU A 220 13.81 -35.17 62.06
C GLU A 220 13.90 -33.64 62.03
#